data_AF-A0A3A8FKJ6-F1
#
_entry.id   AF-A0A3A8FKJ6-F1
#
_cell.length_a   1.000
_cell.length_b   1.000
_cell.length_c   1.000
_cell.angle_alpha   90.00
_cell.angle_beta   90.00
_cell.angle_gamma   90.00
#
_symmetry.space_group_name_H-M   'P 1'
#
loop_
_entity.id
_entity.type
_entity.pdbx_description
1 polymer ?
#
loop_
_entity_poly.entity_id
_entity_poly.type
_entity_poly.pdbx_seq_one_letter_code
_entity_poly.pdbx_strand_id
1 'polypeptide(L)'
;MENLLNRQNFQQHLTAIGFSLLGVSILYLIAANWWMLPHSIQLALPQILLFILAIASVYLSHASESIIQSLHTLCGLMLGLSLAVIGQVYQTGANSYLLFLLWSVLLVPWLYRPNTGIFILLGLTGFLTLYLASVQLGFKGWQSIVVLLLWWSGMWLLASWQYRALEKYTLLWIIVLSVVSMVGFFSTENQSAFIFWVCAFLPLSLLAWQSYYKQDTLAFSLLSAGIGINIFMWIAYGLVSQLNLGSFGFLILVMMSLGIFYLITKVILKVLPKSYVSTIPLGIGAWLAGLFLSAFVFGMVRSAWGALLCGVVAYVIVILQFRKGDKLAQHFKNQLLYSLLIFSQVGMYGGVFGLTENPVWAMLVMPPLILITYLLRLRAWLLWLQLLSFYSMLLLSLYFAVYEWQMHQVAFSWCWYGVHYGIYGLILIALLKLDQKYQRSLLLWGLCVLFIGPASLMMGRDLFAISGGLITVAWWGQLLFAGLWWLVFGYVYKRYCSQTFSPFQLALWFIFSMVLLALGYFEIFLCVLVLAWGLEHRDRLIYALSIVVLCLLLFHLYYFLGLSFLAKSLTIFLSGLAVLVLRYLVRRNQLVNTAQDVI
;
A
#
# COMPACT_ATOMS: atom_id res chain seq x y z
N MET A 1 3.02 9.66 30.09
CA MET A 1 3.04 8.82 28.88
C MET A 1 4.27 7.93 28.97
N GLU A 2 4.12 6.61 29.01
CA GLU A 2 5.27 5.69 28.93
C GLU A 2 6.08 5.99 27.66
N ASN A 3 7.39 6.17 27.83
CA ASN A 3 8.35 6.37 26.75
C ASN A 3 8.19 5.23 25.71
N LEU A 4 8.08 5.59 24.43
CA LEU A 4 7.77 4.68 23.33
C LEU A 4 8.77 3.50 23.26
N LEU A 5 10.04 3.77 23.57
CA LEU A 5 11.12 2.77 23.66
C LEU A 5 10.93 1.78 24.82
N ASN A 6 10.23 2.20 25.87
CA ASN A 6 9.99 1.39 27.07
C ASN A 6 8.76 0.49 26.97
N ARG A 7 7.92 0.67 25.94
CA ARG A 7 6.78 -0.22 25.73
C ARG A 7 7.25 -1.61 25.32
N GLN A 8 6.80 -2.61 26.07
CA GLN A 8 7.10 -4.01 25.82
C GLN A 8 6.73 -4.43 24.39
N ASN A 9 5.60 -3.93 23.87
CA ASN A 9 5.18 -4.20 22.49
C ASN A 9 6.21 -3.66 21.49
N PHE A 10 6.70 -2.41 21.64
CA PHE A 10 7.69 -1.86 20.71
C PHE A 10 9.01 -2.65 20.74
N GLN A 11 9.45 -3.06 21.93
CA GLN A 11 10.64 -3.91 22.08
C GLN A 11 10.46 -5.29 21.45
N GLN A 12 9.27 -5.89 21.55
CA GLN A 12 8.94 -7.13 20.85
C GLN A 12 9.01 -6.95 19.33
N HIS A 13 8.57 -5.81 18.80
CA HIS A 13 8.67 -5.52 17.36
C HIS A 13 10.10 -5.27 16.92
N LEU A 14 10.91 -4.53 17.69
CA LEU A 14 12.35 -4.42 17.42
C LEU A 14 13.03 -5.80 17.43
N THR A 15 12.63 -6.66 18.35
CA THR A 15 13.12 -8.04 18.42
C THR A 15 12.72 -8.82 17.16
N ALA A 16 11.46 -8.72 16.75
CA ALA A 16 10.95 -9.38 15.55
C ALA A 16 11.65 -8.86 14.28
N ILE A 17 11.82 -7.54 14.14
CA ILE A 17 12.53 -6.92 13.02
C ILE A 17 14.00 -7.34 13.01
N GLY A 18 14.68 -7.27 14.16
CA GLY A 18 16.09 -7.66 14.29
C GLY A 18 16.32 -9.11 13.89
N PHE A 19 15.53 -10.06 14.43
CA PHE A 19 15.62 -11.47 14.04
C PHE A 19 15.18 -11.70 12.60
N SER A 20 14.18 -10.98 12.10
CA SER A 20 13.77 -11.07 10.68
C SER A 20 14.89 -10.61 9.76
N LEU A 21 15.59 -9.53 10.08
CA LEU A 21 16.74 -9.05 9.31
C LEU A 21 17.89 -10.06 9.35
N LEU A 22 18.22 -10.64 10.50
CA LEU A 22 19.23 -11.71 10.58
C LEU A 22 18.82 -12.94 9.74
N GLY A 23 17.57 -13.38 9.87
CA GLY A 23 17.03 -14.50 9.10
C GLY A 23 17.05 -14.23 7.60
N VAL A 24 16.59 -13.05 7.18
CA VAL A 24 16.62 -12.59 5.77
C VAL A 24 18.05 -12.47 5.28
N SER A 25 19.00 -12.01 6.09
CA SER A 25 20.41 -11.93 5.71
C SER A 25 21.03 -13.30 5.43
N ILE A 26 20.75 -14.29 6.28
CA ILE A 26 21.25 -15.66 6.10
C ILE A 26 20.59 -16.28 4.86
N LEU A 27 19.26 -16.16 4.74
CA LEU A 27 18.52 -16.56 3.55
C LEU A 27 19.08 -15.88 2.30
N TYR A 28 19.48 -14.62 2.41
CA TYR A 28 20.08 -13.84 1.33
C TYR A 28 21.44 -14.38 0.91
N LEU A 29 22.34 -14.67 1.87
CA LEU A 29 23.65 -15.25 1.59
C LEU A 29 23.53 -16.58 0.85
N ILE A 30 22.56 -17.38 1.27
CA ILE A 30 22.27 -18.68 0.68
C ILE A 30 21.64 -18.52 -0.72
N ALA A 31 20.64 -17.65 -0.87
CA ALA A 31 19.95 -17.39 -2.14
C ALA A 31 20.87 -16.76 -3.19
N ALA A 32 21.83 -15.93 -2.75
CA ALA A 32 22.83 -15.30 -3.59
C ALA A 32 23.84 -16.28 -4.20
N ASN A 33 24.39 -17.12 -3.33
CA ASN A 33 25.34 -18.15 -3.73
C ASN A 33 24.61 -19.41 -4.21
N TRP A 34 23.29 -19.34 -4.36
CA TRP A 34 22.44 -20.48 -4.63
C TRP A 34 22.98 -21.30 -5.79
N TRP A 35 23.25 -20.65 -6.93
CA TRP A 35 23.82 -21.27 -8.12
C TRP A 35 25.24 -21.81 -7.96
N MET A 36 26.02 -21.30 -7.00
CA MET A 36 27.38 -21.77 -6.71
C MET A 36 27.40 -22.92 -5.69
N LEU A 37 26.31 -23.14 -4.96
CA LEU A 37 26.20 -24.26 -4.04
C LEU A 37 26.08 -25.57 -4.83
N PRO A 38 26.79 -26.64 -4.42
CA PRO A 38 26.53 -27.97 -4.94
C PRO A 38 25.05 -28.34 -4.81
N HIS A 39 24.52 -29.06 -5.80
CA HIS A 39 23.12 -29.49 -5.82
C HIS A 39 22.69 -30.23 -4.55
N SER A 40 23.59 -30.99 -3.92
CA SER A 40 23.35 -31.65 -2.63
C SER A 40 23.03 -30.66 -1.51
N ILE A 41 23.72 -29.52 -1.46
CA ILE A 41 23.49 -28.47 -0.45
C ILE A 41 22.19 -27.71 -0.75
N GLN A 42 21.95 -27.39 -2.02
CA GLN A 42 20.70 -26.76 -2.46
C GLN A 42 19.48 -27.60 -2.02
N LEU A 43 19.53 -28.92 -2.23
CA LEU A 43 18.46 -29.84 -1.83
C LEU A 43 18.35 -30.02 -0.31
N ALA A 44 19.48 -30.13 0.39
CA ALA A 44 19.49 -30.37 1.84
C ALA A 44 19.01 -29.15 2.63
N LEU A 45 19.32 -27.94 2.19
CA LEU A 45 19.17 -26.74 3.01
C LEU A 45 17.71 -26.39 3.34
N PRO A 46 16.75 -26.36 2.40
CA PRO A 46 15.33 -26.18 2.72
C PRO A 46 14.79 -27.28 3.64
N GLN A 47 15.26 -28.53 3.48
CA GLN A 47 14.84 -29.68 4.29
C GLN A 47 15.36 -29.58 5.74
N ILE A 48 16.63 -29.21 5.91
CA ILE A 48 17.24 -29.00 7.21
C ILE A 48 16.56 -27.83 7.92
N LEU A 49 16.31 -26.72 7.22
CA LEU A 49 15.59 -25.58 7.80
C LEU A 49 14.17 -25.95 8.19
N LEU A 50 13.43 -26.68 7.34
CA LEU A 50 12.11 -27.20 7.66
C LEU A 50 12.16 -28.07 8.92
N PHE A 51 13.13 -28.98 9.02
CA PHE A 51 13.30 -29.85 10.18
C PHE A 51 13.60 -29.07 11.47
N ILE A 52 14.53 -28.12 11.42
CA ILE A 52 14.86 -27.25 12.56
C ILE A 52 13.65 -26.43 12.98
N LEU A 53 12.91 -25.84 12.04
CA LEU A 53 11.71 -25.04 12.32
C LEU A 53 10.58 -25.90 12.91
N ALA A 54 10.38 -27.12 12.40
CA ALA A 54 9.41 -28.06 12.92
C ALA A 54 9.77 -28.47 14.36
N ILE A 55 11.04 -28.80 14.62
CA ILE A 55 11.52 -29.10 15.97
C ILE A 55 11.36 -27.90 16.91
N ALA A 56 11.76 -26.71 16.46
CA ALA A 56 11.61 -25.48 17.23
C ALA A 56 10.13 -25.22 17.56
N SER A 57 9.21 -25.54 16.66
CA SER A 57 7.77 -25.38 16.93
C SER A 57 7.26 -26.27 18.06
N VAL A 58 7.84 -27.46 18.23
CA VAL A 58 7.50 -28.39 19.34
C VAL A 58 8.10 -27.89 20.66
N TYR A 59 9.39 -27.53 20.67
CA TYR A 59 10.06 -27.04 21.89
C TYR A 59 9.55 -25.68 22.37
N LEU A 60 9.15 -24.80 21.44
CA LEU A 60 8.60 -23.48 21.74
C LEU A 60 7.07 -23.48 21.84
N SER A 61 6.45 -24.65 21.96
CA SER A 61 4.99 -24.81 22.08
C SER A 61 4.39 -24.04 23.26
N HIS A 62 5.18 -23.76 24.30
CA HIS A 62 4.78 -22.98 25.48
C HIS A 62 5.08 -21.47 25.38
N ALA A 63 5.77 -21.00 24.34
CA ALA A 63 6.23 -19.61 24.27
C ALA A 63 5.10 -18.62 23.97
N SER A 64 4.56 -18.64 22.75
CA SER A 64 3.39 -17.85 22.36
C SER A 64 2.74 -18.43 21.10
N GLU A 65 1.42 -18.24 20.96
CA GLU A 65 0.70 -18.67 19.76
C GLU A 65 1.21 -17.99 18.49
N SER A 66 1.63 -16.72 18.59
CA SER A 66 2.18 -15.96 17.47
C SER A 66 3.50 -16.54 16.95
N ILE A 67 4.37 -17.01 17.85
CA ILE A 67 5.64 -17.65 17.49
C ILE A 67 5.36 -18.97 16.77
N ILE A 68 4.45 -19.79 17.30
CA ILE A 68 4.08 -21.08 16.69
C ILE A 68 3.45 -20.88 15.31
N GLN A 69 2.52 -19.93 15.17
CA GLN A 69 1.93 -19.60 13.87
C GLN A 69 2.99 -19.17 12.86
N SER A 70 3.97 -18.37 13.30
CA SER A 70 5.09 -17.92 12.45
C SER A 70 5.99 -19.08 12.03
N LEU A 71 6.36 -19.97 12.97
CA LEU A 71 7.18 -21.15 12.69
C LEU A 71 6.49 -22.10 11.71
N HIS A 72 5.22 -22.42 11.92
CA HIS A 72 4.44 -23.25 10.99
C HIS A 72 4.35 -22.58 9.60
N THR A 73 4.13 -21.26 9.54
CA THR A 73 4.10 -20.52 8.26
C THR A 73 5.44 -20.62 7.53
N LEU A 74 6.56 -20.52 8.25
CA LEU A 74 7.90 -20.74 7.71
C LEU A 74 8.09 -22.19 7.23
N CYS A 75 7.60 -23.19 7.96
CA CYS A 75 7.59 -24.58 7.48
C CYS A 75 6.81 -24.71 6.16
N GLY A 76 5.63 -24.09 6.08
CA GLY A 76 4.81 -24.03 4.87
C GLY A 76 5.54 -23.37 3.69
N LEU A 77 6.32 -22.32 3.93
CA LEU A 77 7.19 -21.71 2.93
C LEU A 77 8.34 -22.63 2.51
N MET A 78 9.00 -23.30 3.46
CA MET A 78 10.10 -24.22 3.17
C MET A 78 9.64 -25.42 2.35
N LEU A 79 8.40 -25.90 2.52
CA LEU A 79 7.82 -26.92 1.64
C LEU A 79 7.79 -26.46 0.17
N GLY A 80 7.32 -25.24 -0.09
CA GLY A 80 7.30 -24.66 -1.43
C GLY A 80 8.70 -24.47 -1.99
N LEU A 81 9.63 -23.98 -1.17
CA LEU A 81 11.03 -23.82 -1.55
C LEU A 81 11.64 -25.17 -1.93
N SER A 82 11.48 -26.21 -1.12
CA SER A 82 11.96 -27.56 -1.41
C SER A 82 11.47 -28.06 -2.78
N LEU A 83 10.19 -27.85 -3.11
CA LEU A 83 9.64 -28.23 -4.42
C LEU A 83 10.28 -27.42 -5.57
N ALA A 84 10.47 -26.12 -5.38
CA ALA A 84 11.14 -25.27 -6.37
C ALA A 84 12.58 -25.70 -6.63
N VAL A 85 13.32 -26.06 -5.58
CA VAL A 85 14.70 -26.53 -5.70
C VAL A 85 14.79 -27.86 -6.43
N ILE A 86 13.89 -28.82 -6.13
CA ILE A 86 13.84 -30.09 -6.86
C ILE A 86 13.62 -29.83 -8.35
N GLY A 87 12.67 -28.94 -8.68
CA GLY A 87 12.40 -28.55 -10.06
C GLY A 87 13.62 -27.95 -10.76
N GLN A 88 14.38 -27.10 -10.07
CA GLN A 88 15.59 -26.45 -10.58
C GLN A 88 16.77 -27.41 -10.75
N VAL A 89 17.07 -28.23 -9.74
CA VAL A 89 18.24 -29.13 -9.71
C VAL A 89 18.08 -30.28 -10.69
N TYR A 90 16.94 -30.95 -10.65
CA TYR A 90 16.69 -32.11 -11.50
C TYR A 90 16.10 -31.73 -12.86
N GLN A 91 15.87 -30.43 -13.11
CA GLN A 91 15.29 -29.92 -14.36
C GLN A 91 14.07 -30.72 -14.80
N THR A 92 13.17 -31.00 -13.85
CA THR A 92 12.06 -31.95 -14.02
C THR A 92 11.11 -31.63 -15.18
N GLY A 93 11.25 -30.46 -15.83
CA GLY A 93 10.34 -29.99 -16.87
C GLY A 93 8.91 -29.81 -16.39
N ALA A 94 8.68 -29.86 -15.07
CA ALA A 94 7.37 -29.84 -14.48
C ALA A 94 6.68 -28.50 -14.74
N ASN A 95 5.44 -28.57 -15.22
CA ASN A 95 4.58 -27.42 -15.40
C ASN A 95 4.45 -26.64 -14.09
N SER A 96 4.62 -25.32 -14.16
CA SER A 96 4.63 -24.46 -12.96
C SER A 96 3.35 -24.60 -12.14
N TYR A 97 2.19 -24.85 -12.77
CA TYR A 97 0.94 -25.05 -12.04
C TYR A 97 0.95 -26.32 -11.17
N LEU A 98 1.62 -27.40 -11.60
CA LEU A 98 1.71 -28.65 -10.83
C LEU A 98 2.54 -28.45 -9.56
N LEU A 99 3.59 -27.64 -9.65
CA LEU A 99 4.41 -27.28 -8.50
C LEU A 99 3.58 -26.54 -7.44
N PHE A 100 2.85 -25.51 -7.86
CA PHE A 100 1.98 -24.77 -6.93
C PHE A 100 0.83 -25.64 -6.42
N LEU A 101 0.29 -26.54 -7.25
CA LEU A 101 -0.75 -27.49 -6.83
C LEU A 101 -0.25 -28.39 -5.70
N LEU A 102 0.92 -29.01 -5.90
CA LEU A 102 1.52 -29.88 -4.91
C LEU A 102 1.83 -29.10 -3.63
N TRP A 103 2.32 -27.86 -3.75
CA TRP A 103 2.54 -27.00 -2.60
C TRP A 103 1.23 -26.72 -1.84
N SER A 104 0.15 -26.34 -2.52
CA SER A 104 -1.15 -26.10 -1.90
C SER A 104 -1.68 -27.35 -1.19
N VAL A 105 -1.57 -28.53 -1.80
CA VAL A 105 -1.96 -29.80 -1.18
C VAL A 105 -1.16 -30.07 0.09
N LEU A 106 0.16 -29.86 0.04
CA LEU A 106 1.03 -30.04 1.20
C LEU A 106 0.78 -29.03 2.34
N LEU A 107 0.14 -27.89 2.06
CA LEU A 107 -0.26 -26.92 3.08
C LEU A 107 -1.55 -27.32 3.82
N VAL A 108 -2.42 -28.13 3.22
CA VAL A 108 -3.71 -28.50 3.83
C VAL A 108 -3.55 -29.19 5.19
N PRO A 109 -2.65 -30.18 5.40
CA PRO A 109 -2.45 -30.79 6.71
C PRO A 109 -2.03 -29.80 7.79
N TRP A 110 -1.37 -28.69 7.44
CA TRP A 110 -0.94 -27.66 8.39
C TRP A 110 -2.08 -26.78 8.90
N LEU A 111 -3.27 -26.90 8.33
CA LEU A 111 -4.50 -26.27 8.82
C LEU A 111 -5.18 -27.06 9.95
N TYR A 112 -4.56 -28.12 10.49
CA TYR A 112 -5.08 -28.85 11.65
C TYR A 112 -5.35 -27.95 12.87
N ARG A 113 -4.63 -26.82 12.96
CA ARG A 113 -4.85 -25.74 13.93
C ARG A 113 -5.08 -24.43 13.17
N PRO A 114 -5.92 -23.51 13.69
CA PRO A 114 -6.04 -22.16 13.17
C PRO A 114 -4.69 -21.44 13.07
N ASN A 115 -4.14 -21.39 11.87
CA ASN A 115 -2.94 -20.64 11.50
C ASN A 115 -3.23 -19.67 10.35
N THR A 116 -3.14 -18.37 10.64
CA THR A 116 -3.43 -17.29 9.69
C THR A 116 -2.42 -17.23 8.54
N GLY A 117 -1.13 -17.49 8.80
CA GLY A 117 -0.09 -17.46 7.79
C GLY A 117 -0.20 -18.62 6.81
N ILE A 118 -0.44 -19.85 7.30
CA ILE A 118 -0.73 -21.00 6.43
C ILE A 118 -1.98 -20.78 5.59
N PHE A 119 -3.05 -20.21 6.18
CA PHE A 119 -4.27 -19.89 5.44
C PHE A 119 -4.00 -18.91 4.29
N ILE A 120 -3.22 -17.85 4.53
CA ILE A 120 -2.85 -16.87 3.49
C ILE A 120 -1.99 -17.55 2.41
N LEU A 121 -1.00 -18.38 2.81
CA LEU A 121 -0.17 -19.13 1.86
C LEU A 121 -1.00 -20.08 1.01
N LEU A 122 -1.96 -20.80 1.61
CA LEU A 122 -2.87 -21.66 0.86
C LEU A 122 -3.67 -20.84 -0.14
N GLY A 123 -4.26 -19.72 0.29
CA GLY A 123 -5.04 -18.83 -0.57
C GLY A 123 -4.25 -18.34 -1.79
N LEU A 124 -2.99 -17.93 -1.59
CA LEU A 124 -2.10 -17.45 -2.64
C LEU A 124 -1.61 -18.57 -3.57
N THR A 125 -1.14 -19.69 -3.01
CA THR A 125 -0.62 -20.82 -3.79
C THR A 125 -1.73 -21.49 -4.59
N GLY A 126 -2.94 -21.63 -4.03
CA GLY A 126 -4.09 -22.15 -4.74
C GLY A 126 -4.58 -21.20 -5.84
N PHE A 127 -4.58 -19.89 -5.58
CA PHE A 127 -4.85 -18.89 -6.61
C PHE A 127 -3.84 -18.99 -7.77
N LEU A 128 -2.54 -19.03 -7.46
CA LEU A 128 -1.47 -19.16 -8.46
C LEU A 128 -1.57 -20.47 -9.24
N THR A 129 -1.87 -21.57 -8.57
CA THR A 129 -2.11 -22.88 -9.19
C THR A 129 -3.17 -22.78 -10.26
N LEU A 130 -4.35 -22.26 -9.90
CA LEU A 130 -5.50 -22.22 -10.79
C LEU A 130 -5.30 -21.21 -11.93
N TYR A 131 -4.66 -20.08 -11.64
CA TYR A 131 -4.30 -19.10 -12.67
C TYR A 131 -3.31 -19.69 -13.68
N LEU A 132 -2.20 -20.28 -13.22
CA LEU A 132 -1.18 -20.87 -14.09
C LEU A 132 -1.71 -22.09 -14.84
N ALA A 133 -2.52 -22.94 -14.20
CA ALA A 133 -3.19 -24.06 -14.85
C ALA A 133 -4.08 -23.55 -15.99
N SER A 134 -4.79 -22.44 -15.77
CA SER A 134 -5.65 -21.86 -16.80
C SER A 134 -4.88 -21.39 -18.03
N VAL A 135 -3.69 -20.83 -17.83
CA VAL A 135 -2.81 -20.40 -18.94
C VAL A 135 -2.20 -21.61 -19.64
N GLN A 136 -1.66 -22.58 -18.89
CA GLN A 136 -0.89 -23.70 -19.44
C GLN A 136 -1.77 -24.79 -20.07
N LEU A 137 -2.98 -25.04 -19.53
CA LEU A 137 -3.94 -26.00 -20.07
C LEU A 137 -4.85 -25.39 -21.15
N GLY A 138 -4.68 -24.10 -21.46
CA GLY A 138 -5.47 -23.42 -22.48
C GLY A 138 -6.93 -23.22 -22.10
N PHE A 139 -7.22 -22.95 -20.83
CA PHE A 139 -8.59 -22.62 -20.39
C PHE A 139 -9.08 -21.37 -21.09
N LYS A 140 -10.36 -21.36 -21.44
CA LYS A 140 -11.04 -20.15 -21.91
C LYS A 140 -11.13 -19.18 -20.73
N GLY A 141 -11.03 -17.87 -20.98
CA GLY A 141 -11.00 -16.86 -19.91
C GLY A 141 -12.14 -16.96 -18.89
N TRP A 142 -13.34 -17.38 -19.33
CA TRP A 142 -14.48 -17.59 -18.42
C TRP A 142 -14.27 -18.78 -17.48
N GLN A 143 -13.62 -19.85 -17.93
CA GLN A 143 -13.30 -21.01 -17.09
C GLN A 143 -12.31 -20.60 -16.00
N SER A 144 -11.28 -19.81 -16.36
CA SER A 144 -10.31 -19.28 -15.41
C SER A 144 -11.00 -18.46 -14.32
N ILE A 145 -11.87 -17.54 -14.70
CA ILE A 145 -12.59 -16.69 -13.74
C ILE A 145 -13.51 -17.50 -12.82
N VAL A 146 -14.29 -18.44 -13.37
CA VAL A 146 -15.18 -19.30 -12.57
C VAL A 146 -14.38 -20.07 -11.52
N VAL A 147 -13.29 -20.71 -11.92
CA VAL A 147 -12.46 -21.52 -11.02
C VAL A 147 -11.81 -20.66 -9.94
N LEU A 148 -11.33 -19.45 -10.27
CA LEU A 148 -10.77 -18.51 -9.30
C LEU A 148 -11.83 -17.98 -8.32
N LEU A 149 -13.06 -17.72 -8.78
CA LEU A 149 -14.17 -17.32 -7.91
C LEU A 149 -14.59 -18.45 -6.97
N LEU A 150 -14.65 -19.69 -7.46
CA LEU A 150 -14.92 -20.86 -6.62
C LEU A 150 -13.86 -21.02 -5.53
N TRP A 151 -12.59 -20.86 -5.89
CA TRP A 151 -11.48 -20.89 -4.94
C TRP A 151 -11.64 -19.85 -3.82
N TRP A 152 -11.82 -18.58 -4.18
CA TRP A 152 -11.96 -17.52 -3.19
C TRP A 152 -13.26 -17.60 -2.38
N SER A 153 -14.33 -18.15 -2.96
CA SER A 153 -15.57 -18.45 -2.24
C SER A 153 -15.35 -19.57 -1.20
N GLY A 154 -14.60 -20.61 -1.56
CA GLY A 154 -14.18 -21.67 -0.63
C GLY A 154 -13.29 -21.15 0.50
N MET A 155 -12.32 -20.29 0.17
CA MET A 155 -11.47 -19.62 1.16
C MET A 155 -12.29 -18.70 2.07
N TRP A 156 -13.27 -17.97 1.53
CA TRP A 156 -14.17 -17.13 2.32
C TRP A 156 -15.03 -17.99 3.28
N LEU A 157 -15.54 -19.15 2.85
CA LEU A 157 -16.27 -20.08 3.73
C LEU A 157 -15.40 -20.52 4.91
N LEU A 158 -14.18 -20.99 4.63
CA LEU A 158 -13.21 -21.37 5.66
C LEU A 158 -12.87 -20.19 6.59
N ALA A 159 -12.73 -18.97 6.04
CA ALA A 159 -12.47 -17.77 6.82
C ALA A 159 -13.64 -17.42 7.73
N SER A 160 -14.87 -17.48 7.24
CA SER A 160 -16.06 -17.20 8.03
C SER A 160 -16.24 -18.17 9.20
N TRP A 161 -15.78 -19.42 9.03
CA TRP A 161 -15.87 -20.46 10.04
C TRP A 161 -14.75 -20.36 11.09
N GLN A 162 -13.49 -20.32 10.66
CA GLN A 162 -12.33 -20.44 11.56
C GLN A 162 -11.42 -19.20 11.61
N TYR A 163 -11.45 -18.34 10.58
CA TYR A 163 -10.54 -17.19 10.45
C TYR A 163 -11.27 -15.86 10.28
N ARG A 164 -12.11 -15.48 11.26
CA ARG A 164 -12.96 -14.26 11.19
C ARG A 164 -12.20 -12.98 10.86
N ALA A 165 -10.94 -12.86 11.29
CA ALA A 165 -10.09 -11.72 10.97
C ALA A 165 -9.78 -11.57 9.46
N LEU A 166 -9.80 -12.68 8.72
CA LEU A 166 -9.48 -12.77 7.29
C LEU A 166 -10.73 -12.80 6.39
N GLU A 167 -11.93 -12.85 6.96
CA GLU A 167 -13.19 -12.83 6.20
C GLU A 167 -13.23 -11.63 5.23
N LYS A 168 -12.92 -10.44 5.72
CA LYS A 168 -12.91 -9.20 4.92
C LYS A 168 -11.84 -9.19 3.82
N TYR A 169 -10.71 -9.87 4.05
CA TYR A 169 -9.67 -10.04 3.05
C TYR A 169 -10.15 -10.91 1.88
N THR A 170 -10.80 -12.03 2.18
CA THR A 170 -11.37 -12.92 1.15
C THR A 170 -12.50 -12.25 0.37
N LEU A 171 -13.37 -11.47 1.04
CA LEU A 171 -14.43 -10.69 0.37
C LEU A 171 -13.86 -9.67 -0.63
N LEU A 172 -12.74 -9.02 -0.29
CA LEU A 172 -12.10 -8.05 -1.18
C LEU A 172 -11.63 -8.71 -2.49
N TRP A 173 -11.05 -9.91 -2.43
CA TRP A 173 -10.68 -10.66 -3.64
C TRP A 173 -11.88 -11.03 -4.51
N ILE A 174 -13.01 -11.40 -3.89
CA ILE A 174 -14.25 -11.69 -4.62
C ILE A 174 -14.78 -10.44 -5.33
N ILE A 175 -14.72 -9.26 -4.69
CA ILE A 175 -15.06 -7.98 -5.33
C ILE A 175 -14.16 -7.71 -6.53
N VAL A 176 -12.84 -7.88 -6.38
CA VAL A 176 -11.88 -7.67 -7.48
C VAL A 176 -12.19 -8.61 -8.65
N LEU A 177 -12.35 -9.91 -8.40
CA LEU A 177 -12.65 -10.89 -9.46
C LEU A 177 -14.01 -10.64 -10.11
N SER A 178 -15.00 -10.16 -9.35
CA SER A 178 -16.30 -9.75 -9.88
C SER A 178 -16.17 -8.57 -10.86
N VAL A 179 -15.38 -7.53 -10.53
CA VAL A 179 -15.11 -6.42 -11.44
C VAL A 179 -14.33 -6.88 -12.68
N VAL A 180 -13.32 -7.74 -12.51
CA VAL A 180 -12.59 -8.34 -13.65
C VAL A 180 -13.53 -9.17 -14.53
N SER A 181 -14.50 -9.88 -13.94
CA SER A 181 -15.54 -10.59 -14.69
C SER A 181 -16.38 -9.62 -15.52
N MET A 182 -16.72 -8.46 -14.98
CA MET A 182 -17.46 -7.43 -15.70
C MET A 182 -16.64 -6.85 -16.87
N VAL A 183 -15.32 -6.70 -16.72
CA VAL A 183 -14.44 -6.35 -17.85
C VAL A 183 -14.42 -7.45 -18.90
N GLY A 184 -14.33 -8.72 -18.48
CA GLY A 184 -14.36 -9.89 -19.37
C GLY A 184 -15.67 -10.03 -20.15
N PHE A 185 -16.79 -9.60 -19.57
CA PHE A 185 -18.08 -9.51 -20.25
C PHE A 185 -18.02 -8.60 -21.49
N PHE A 186 -17.33 -7.45 -21.40
CA PHE A 186 -17.23 -6.52 -22.53
C PHE A 186 -16.21 -6.94 -23.59
N SER A 187 -15.20 -7.72 -23.20
CA SER A 187 -14.15 -8.15 -24.12
C SER A 187 -14.52 -9.37 -24.96
N THR A 188 -15.71 -9.95 -24.74
CA THR A 188 -16.06 -11.25 -25.30
C THR A 188 -17.36 -11.19 -26.09
N GLU A 189 -17.30 -11.49 -27.39
CA GLU A 189 -18.45 -11.41 -28.31
C GLU A 189 -19.35 -12.66 -28.29
N ASN A 190 -18.95 -13.71 -27.54
CA ASN A 190 -19.53 -15.06 -27.60
C ASN A 190 -20.46 -15.40 -26.43
N GLN A 191 -21.08 -16.60 -26.49
CA GLN A 191 -21.94 -17.22 -25.46
C GLN A 191 -21.36 -17.18 -24.03
N SER A 192 -20.04 -17.07 -23.86
CA SER A 192 -19.37 -16.92 -22.56
C SER A 192 -19.58 -15.56 -21.89
N ALA A 193 -20.07 -14.55 -22.61
CA ALA A 193 -20.43 -13.25 -22.02
C ALA A 193 -21.46 -13.45 -20.89
N PHE A 194 -22.47 -14.29 -21.10
CA PHE A 194 -23.45 -14.59 -20.05
C PHE A 194 -22.79 -15.14 -18.77
N ILE A 195 -21.77 -15.99 -18.91
CA ILE A 195 -21.04 -16.55 -17.77
C ILE A 195 -20.29 -15.44 -17.01
N PHE A 196 -19.58 -14.57 -17.72
CA PHE A 196 -18.90 -13.42 -17.10
C PHE A 196 -19.87 -12.49 -16.37
N TRP A 197 -21.04 -12.25 -16.95
CA TRP A 197 -22.11 -11.46 -16.33
C TRP A 197 -22.60 -12.12 -15.02
N VAL A 198 -22.85 -13.44 -15.04
CA VAL A 198 -23.22 -14.20 -13.84
C VAL A 198 -22.10 -14.12 -12.78
N CYS A 199 -20.84 -14.30 -13.16
CA CYS A 199 -19.68 -14.17 -12.28
C CYS A 199 -19.52 -12.77 -11.67
N ALA A 200 -19.91 -11.73 -12.40
CA ALA A 200 -19.87 -10.36 -11.89
C ALA A 200 -20.93 -10.11 -10.80
N PHE A 201 -22.14 -10.66 -10.93
CA PHE A 201 -23.25 -10.32 -10.02
C PHE A 201 -23.55 -11.37 -8.95
N LEU A 202 -23.57 -12.65 -9.31
CA LEU A 202 -24.08 -13.71 -8.44
C LEU A 202 -23.30 -13.83 -7.12
N PRO A 203 -21.95 -13.90 -7.10
CA PRO A 203 -21.20 -14.03 -5.84
C PRO A 203 -21.41 -12.83 -4.92
N LEU A 204 -21.41 -11.61 -5.47
CA LEU A 204 -21.62 -10.39 -4.68
C LEU A 204 -23.02 -10.35 -4.07
N SER A 205 -24.05 -10.71 -4.83
CA SER A 205 -25.44 -10.69 -4.37
C SER A 205 -25.68 -11.68 -3.22
N LEU A 206 -25.17 -12.91 -3.33
CA LEU A 206 -25.31 -13.94 -2.30
C LEU A 206 -24.58 -13.55 -1.01
N LEU A 207 -23.36 -13.03 -1.14
CA LEU A 207 -22.56 -12.61 0.02
C LEU A 207 -23.10 -11.34 0.66
N ALA A 208 -23.68 -10.42 -0.13
CA ALA A 208 -24.35 -9.24 0.40
C ALA A 208 -25.59 -9.65 1.19
N TRP A 209 -26.39 -10.57 0.66
CA TRP A 209 -27.55 -11.13 1.33
C TRP A 209 -27.20 -11.78 2.68
N GLN A 210 -26.13 -12.57 2.71
CA GLN A 210 -25.66 -13.14 3.97
C GLN A 210 -25.10 -12.09 4.95
N SER A 211 -24.36 -11.10 4.45
CA SER A 211 -23.84 -10.00 5.28
C SER A 211 -24.96 -9.17 5.88
N TYR A 212 -26.07 -9.02 5.16
CA TYR A 212 -27.30 -8.41 5.68
C TYR A 212 -27.87 -9.21 6.85
N TYR A 213 -28.00 -10.54 6.74
CA TYR A 213 -28.44 -11.38 7.85
C TYR A 213 -27.52 -11.30 9.08
N LYS A 214 -26.20 -11.24 8.86
CA LYS A 214 -25.21 -11.06 9.95
C LYS A 214 -25.20 -9.65 10.54
N GLN A 215 -25.94 -8.70 9.98
CA GLN A 215 -25.90 -7.28 10.34
C GLN A 215 -24.49 -6.65 10.22
N ASP A 216 -23.61 -7.21 9.36
CA ASP A 216 -22.29 -6.62 9.10
C ASP A 216 -22.39 -5.47 8.10
N THR A 217 -22.52 -4.26 8.65
CA THR A 217 -22.64 -3.02 7.87
C THR A 217 -21.46 -2.77 6.92
N LEU A 218 -20.25 -3.23 7.26
CA LEU A 218 -19.07 -3.00 6.42
C LEU A 218 -19.05 -3.95 5.23
N ALA A 219 -19.23 -5.24 5.46
CA ALA A 219 -19.26 -6.23 4.40
C ALA A 219 -20.40 -5.93 3.41
N PHE A 220 -21.60 -5.64 3.92
CA PHE A 220 -22.75 -5.30 3.08
C PHE A 220 -22.51 -4.05 2.23
N SER A 221 -21.93 -2.99 2.82
CA SER A 221 -21.66 -1.75 2.10
C SER A 221 -20.59 -1.91 1.01
N LEU A 222 -19.53 -2.70 1.28
CA LEU A 222 -18.48 -2.99 0.31
C LEU A 222 -18.99 -3.84 -0.86
N LEU A 223 -19.74 -4.90 -0.57
CA LEU A 223 -20.32 -5.77 -1.61
C LEU A 223 -21.35 -5.02 -2.44
N SER A 224 -22.20 -4.19 -1.82
CA SER A 224 -23.15 -3.32 -2.52
C SER A 224 -22.46 -2.28 -3.40
N ALA A 225 -21.30 -1.76 -2.97
CA ALA A 225 -20.48 -0.89 -3.81
C ALA A 225 -19.94 -1.64 -5.03
N GLY A 226 -19.45 -2.88 -4.88
CA GLY A 226 -19.03 -3.73 -6.00
C GLY A 226 -20.16 -3.99 -7.00
N ILE A 227 -21.37 -4.30 -6.52
CA ILE A 227 -22.57 -4.44 -7.35
C ILE A 227 -22.84 -3.12 -8.09
N GLY A 228 -22.76 -1.98 -7.40
CA GLY A 228 -22.94 -0.66 -8.00
C GLY A 228 -21.94 -0.35 -9.11
N ILE A 229 -20.66 -0.72 -8.93
CA ILE A 229 -19.63 -0.59 -9.96
C ILE A 229 -19.99 -1.42 -11.19
N ASN A 230 -20.41 -2.68 -11.01
CA ASN A 230 -20.77 -3.55 -12.14
C ASN A 230 -22.02 -3.07 -12.88
N ILE A 231 -23.07 -2.61 -12.16
CA ILE A 231 -24.25 -2.00 -12.78
C ILE A 231 -23.86 -0.76 -13.57
N PHE A 232 -23.04 0.12 -12.97
CA PHE A 232 -22.56 1.32 -13.62
C PHE A 232 -21.80 0.99 -14.91
N MET A 233 -20.84 0.05 -14.84
CA MET A 233 -20.08 -0.40 -16.00
C MET A 233 -20.99 -0.98 -17.09
N TRP A 234 -21.96 -1.82 -16.71
CA TRP A 234 -22.87 -2.48 -17.66
C TRP A 234 -23.69 -1.48 -18.46
N ILE A 235 -24.32 -0.52 -17.76
CA ILE A 235 -25.14 0.50 -18.40
C ILE A 235 -24.23 1.46 -19.18
N ALA A 236 -23.07 1.84 -18.63
CA ALA A 236 -22.12 2.72 -19.31
C ALA A 236 -21.68 2.15 -20.66
N TYR A 237 -21.33 0.86 -20.70
CA TYR A 237 -20.94 0.19 -21.94
C TYR A 237 -22.09 0.16 -22.96
N GLY A 238 -23.29 -0.25 -22.56
CA GLY A 238 -24.44 -0.31 -23.47
C GLY A 238 -24.84 1.07 -24.02
N LEU A 239 -24.74 2.11 -23.19
CA LEU A 239 -25.19 3.46 -23.53
C LEU A 239 -24.14 4.23 -24.33
N VAL A 240 -22.86 4.13 -23.97
CA VAL A 240 -21.77 4.81 -24.70
C VAL A 240 -21.52 4.18 -26.07
N SER A 241 -21.60 2.85 -26.18
CA SER A 241 -21.39 2.15 -27.47
C SER A 241 -22.50 2.43 -28.49
N GLN A 242 -23.75 2.61 -28.03
CA GLN A 242 -24.89 2.79 -28.92
C GLN A 242 -25.14 4.26 -29.32
N LEU A 243 -24.82 5.23 -28.46
CA LEU A 243 -25.31 6.61 -28.65
C LEU A 243 -24.29 7.59 -29.26
N ASN A 244 -23.05 7.17 -29.58
CA ASN A 244 -21.99 8.00 -30.18
C ASN A 244 -21.96 9.46 -29.67
N LEU A 245 -22.04 9.65 -28.34
CA LEU A 245 -22.31 10.95 -27.72
C LEU A 245 -21.07 11.86 -27.59
N GLY A 246 -19.95 11.49 -28.20
CA GLY A 246 -18.68 12.20 -28.05
C GLY A 246 -18.39 12.54 -26.58
N SER A 247 -18.04 13.79 -26.30
CA SER A 247 -17.77 14.26 -24.94
C SER A 247 -19.02 14.30 -24.05
N PHE A 248 -20.23 14.51 -24.60
CA PHE A 248 -21.48 14.53 -23.82
C PHE A 248 -21.78 13.18 -23.13
N GLY A 249 -21.22 12.08 -23.64
CA GLY A 249 -21.29 10.78 -22.96
C GLY A 249 -20.77 10.83 -21.52
N PHE A 250 -19.72 11.61 -21.25
CA PHE A 250 -19.18 11.77 -19.90
C PHE A 250 -20.17 12.43 -18.93
N LEU A 251 -20.98 13.40 -19.38
CA LEU A 251 -21.99 14.04 -18.53
C LEU A 251 -23.09 13.04 -18.13
N ILE A 252 -23.48 12.14 -19.04
CA ILE A 252 -24.42 11.07 -18.71
C ILE A 252 -23.81 10.12 -17.68
N LEU A 253 -22.53 9.77 -17.81
CA LEU A 253 -21.82 8.96 -16.83
C LEU A 253 -21.77 9.62 -15.44
N VAL A 254 -21.62 10.96 -15.36
CA VAL A 254 -21.74 11.71 -14.10
C VAL A 254 -23.10 11.49 -13.45
N MET A 255 -24.18 11.70 -14.21
CA MET A 255 -25.55 11.57 -13.71
C MET A 255 -25.88 10.15 -13.29
N MET A 256 -25.44 9.16 -14.08
CA MET A 256 -25.61 7.74 -13.78
C MET A 256 -24.85 7.34 -12.52
N SER A 257 -23.59 7.76 -12.39
CA SER A 257 -22.78 7.45 -11.21
C SER A 257 -23.44 8.01 -9.95
N LEU A 258 -23.85 9.28 -9.94
CA LEU A 258 -24.55 9.86 -8.80
C LEU A 258 -25.87 9.15 -8.51
N GLY A 259 -26.67 8.86 -9.54
CA GLY A 259 -27.98 8.22 -9.41
C GLY A 259 -27.93 6.80 -8.86
N ILE A 260 -27.09 5.93 -9.45
CA ILE A 260 -26.97 4.52 -9.06
C ILE A 260 -26.48 4.40 -7.62
N PHE A 261 -25.38 5.08 -7.28
CA PHE A 261 -24.79 4.99 -5.95
C PHE A 261 -25.63 5.70 -4.88
N TYR A 262 -26.38 6.74 -5.23
CA TYR A 262 -27.39 7.32 -4.33
C TYR A 262 -28.51 6.34 -4.03
N LEU A 263 -29.06 5.67 -5.04
CA LEU A 263 -30.14 4.69 -4.87
C LEU A 263 -29.68 3.53 -3.98
N ILE A 264 -28.48 2.99 -4.24
CA ILE A 264 -27.87 1.92 -3.44
C ILE A 264 -27.71 2.37 -1.98
N THR A 265 -27.10 3.54 -1.73
CA THR A 265 -26.93 4.04 -0.36
C THR A 265 -28.27 4.32 0.32
N LYS A 266 -29.30 4.79 -0.41
CA LYS A 266 -30.64 4.99 0.14
C LYS A 266 -31.28 3.66 0.58
N VAL A 267 -31.07 2.58 -0.17
CA VAL A 267 -31.53 1.23 0.22
C VAL A 267 -30.79 0.76 1.46
N ILE A 268 -29.45 0.87 1.49
CA ILE A 268 -28.64 0.47 2.65
C ILE A 268 -29.10 1.20 3.93
N LEU A 269 -29.30 2.52 3.85
CA LEU A 269 -29.71 3.34 4.99
C LEU A 269 -31.14 3.06 5.50
N LYS A 270 -32.00 2.43 4.69
CA LYS A 270 -33.32 1.95 5.12
C LYS A 270 -33.26 0.60 5.83
N VAL A 271 -32.29 -0.22 5.44
CA VAL A 271 -32.23 -1.65 5.79
C VAL A 271 -31.27 -1.93 6.95
N LEU A 272 -30.23 -1.11 7.11
CA LEU A 272 -29.20 -1.26 8.13
C LEU A 272 -29.08 -0.03 9.04
N PRO A 273 -28.51 -0.17 10.24
CA PRO A 273 -28.29 0.97 11.14
C PRO A 273 -27.43 2.04 10.46
N LYS A 274 -27.81 3.30 10.69
CA LYS A 274 -27.12 4.47 10.13
C LYS A 274 -25.69 4.53 10.68
N SER A 275 -24.72 4.23 9.83
CA SER A 275 -23.30 4.32 10.15
C SER A 275 -22.56 5.08 9.04
N TYR A 276 -21.39 5.64 9.34
CA TYR A 276 -20.55 6.26 8.31
C TYR A 276 -20.23 5.27 7.15
N VAL A 277 -20.07 4.00 7.48
CA VAL A 277 -19.74 2.90 6.58
C VAL A 277 -20.84 2.66 5.54
N SER A 278 -22.11 2.86 5.91
CA SER A 278 -23.25 2.76 4.98
C SER A 278 -23.21 3.77 3.81
N THR A 279 -22.38 4.81 3.94
CA THR A 279 -22.22 5.86 2.93
C THR A 279 -21.05 5.63 1.97
N ILE A 280 -20.33 4.50 2.10
CA ILE A 280 -19.21 4.15 1.22
C ILE A 280 -19.62 4.12 -0.27
N PRO A 281 -20.73 3.47 -0.69
CA PRO A 281 -21.10 3.43 -2.10
C PRO A 281 -21.33 4.84 -2.67
N LEU A 282 -22.04 5.69 -1.94
CA LEU A 282 -22.25 7.08 -2.33
C LEU A 282 -20.93 7.87 -2.47
N GLY A 283 -19.96 7.61 -1.60
CA GLY A 283 -18.62 8.18 -1.74
C GLY A 283 -17.94 7.77 -3.04
N ILE A 284 -17.99 6.48 -3.39
CA ILE A 284 -17.43 5.95 -4.65
C ILE A 284 -18.12 6.59 -5.87
N GLY A 285 -19.46 6.65 -5.87
CA GLY A 285 -20.21 7.25 -6.97
C GLY A 285 -19.93 8.74 -7.16
N ALA A 286 -19.79 9.50 -6.08
CA ALA A 286 -19.41 10.91 -6.15
C ALA A 286 -17.98 11.08 -6.69
N TRP A 287 -17.05 10.22 -6.31
CA TRP A 287 -15.68 10.24 -6.84
C TRP A 287 -15.62 9.98 -8.34
N LEU A 288 -16.28 8.91 -8.80
CA LEU A 288 -16.41 8.60 -10.23
C LEU A 288 -17.06 9.75 -10.99
N ALA A 289 -18.12 10.35 -10.44
CA ALA A 289 -18.78 11.51 -11.02
C ALA A 289 -17.83 12.72 -11.14
N GLY A 290 -16.99 12.99 -10.14
CA GLY A 290 -15.98 14.03 -10.22
C GLY A 290 -14.99 13.81 -11.36
N LEU A 291 -14.50 12.59 -11.52
CA LEU A 291 -13.56 12.21 -12.60
C LEU A 291 -14.20 12.32 -13.99
N PHE A 292 -15.43 11.83 -14.18
CA PHE A 292 -16.13 11.96 -15.45
C PHE A 292 -16.50 13.41 -15.77
N LEU A 293 -16.81 14.23 -14.75
CA LEU A 293 -17.05 15.66 -14.95
C LEU A 293 -15.78 16.37 -15.41
N SER A 294 -14.61 15.98 -14.88
CA SER A 294 -13.32 16.45 -15.39
C SER A 294 -13.09 16.05 -16.84
N ALA A 295 -13.28 14.77 -17.17
CA ALA A 295 -13.12 14.27 -18.53
C ALA A 295 -14.08 14.96 -19.52
N PHE A 296 -15.32 15.23 -19.11
CA PHE A 296 -16.30 15.99 -19.88
C PHE A 296 -15.77 17.37 -20.24
N VAL A 297 -15.29 18.13 -19.26
CA VAL A 297 -14.82 19.51 -19.49
C VAL A 297 -13.58 19.53 -20.37
N PHE A 298 -12.59 18.65 -20.14
CA PHE A 298 -11.44 18.55 -21.04
C PHE A 298 -11.83 18.17 -22.47
N GLY A 299 -12.76 17.23 -22.63
CA GLY A 299 -13.23 16.79 -23.94
C GLY A 299 -14.07 17.83 -24.68
N MET A 300 -14.92 18.57 -23.98
CA MET A 300 -15.89 19.51 -24.56
C MET A 300 -15.27 20.90 -24.80
N VAL A 301 -14.56 21.43 -23.82
CA VAL A 301 -14.01 22.79 -23.89
C VAL A 301 -12.79 22.86 -24.79
N ARG A 302 -12.01 21.76 -24.90
CA ARG A 302 -10.79 21.63 -25.72
C ARG A 302 -9.82 22.82 -25.63
N SER A 303 -9.89 23.58 -24.55
CA SER A 303 -9.14 24.79 -24.31
C SER A 303 -8.69 24.78 -22.86
N ALA A 304 -7.39 24.94 -22.67
CA ALA A 304 -6.77 24.95 -21.35
C ALA A 304 -7.29 26.12 -20.48
N TRP A 305 -7.58 27.28 -21.10
CA TRP A 305 -8.22 28.42 -20.46
C TRP A 305 -9.60 28.11 -19.91
N GLY A 306 -10.44 27.44 -20.71
CA GLY A 306 -11.79 27.11 -20.27
C GLY A 306 -11.81 26.01 -19.20
N ALA A 307 -10.90 25.02 -19.27
CA ALA A 307 -10.74 24.04 -18.20
C ALA A 307 -10.31 24.69 -16.87
N LEU A 308 -9.37 25.65 -16.92
CA LEU A 308 -8.92 26.43 -15.77
C LEU A 308 -10.08 27.25 -15.19
N LEU A 309 -10.81 27.98 -16.02
CA LEU A 309 -11.91 28.84 -15.58
C LEU A 309 -13.04 28.03 -14.95
N CYS A 310 -13.46 26.92 -15.58
CA CYS A 310 -14.45 26.01 -14.99
C CYS A 310 -13.97 25.44 -13.66
N GLY A 311 -12.68 25.09 -13.56
CA GLY A 311 -12.06 24.62 -12.33
C GLY A 311 -12.13 25.66 -11.20
N VAL A 312 -11.68 26.89 -11.47
CA VAL A 312 -11.69 27.99 -10.49
C VAL A 312 -13.11 28.32 -10.04
N VAL A 313 -14.07 28.42 -10.97
CA VAL A 313 -15.48 28.72 -10.65
C VAL A 313 -16.07 27.64 -9.75
N ALA A 314 -15.87 26.35 -10.09
CA ALA A 314 -16.33 25.25 -9.26
C ALA A 314 -15.67 25.25 -7.87
N TYR A 315 -14.37 25.57 -7.80
CA TYR A 315 -13.64 25.67 -6.53
C TYR A 315 -14.24 26.73 -5.61
N VAL A 316 -14.52 27.93 -6.13
CA VAL A 316 -15.16 29.02 -5.38
C VAL A 316 -16.53 28.61 -4.85
N ILE A 317 -17.36 27.98 -5.69
CA ILE A 317 -18.67 27.46 -5.30
C ILE A 317 -18.55 26.46 -4.14
N VAL A 318 -17.59 25.54 -4.21
CA VAL A 318 -17.36 24.53 -3.18
C VAL A 318 -16.98 25.20 -1.85
N ILE A 319 -16.05 26.16 -1.86
CA ILE A 319 -15.63 26.88 -0.64
C ILE A 319 -16.81 27.62 0.01
N LEU A 320 -17.61 28.32 -0.79
CA LEU A 320 -18.76 29.09 -0.28
C LEU A 320 -19.82 28.19 0.36
N GLN A 321 -20.03 26.99 -0.19
CA GLN A 321 -21.02 26.05 0.31
C GLN A 321 -20.57 25.31 1.59
N PHE A 322 -19.29 24.97 1.72
CA PHE A 322 -18.77 24.32 2.93
C PHE A 322 -18.78 25.24 4.16
N ARG A 323 -18.68 26.57 3.99
CA ARG A 323 -18.72 27.54 5.10
C ARG A 323 -20.08 27.64 5.80
N LYS A 324 -21.17 27.13 5.22
CA LYS A 324 -22.55 27.31 5.73
C LYS A 324 -23.04 26.25 6.75
N GLY A 325 -22.15 25.43 7.31
CA GLY A 325 -22.42 24.60 8.48
C GLY A 325 -23.01 23.20 8.19
N ASP A 326 -22.41 22.19 8.82
CA ASP A 326 -22.79 20.77 8.71
C ASP A 326 -24.03 20.44 9.55
N LYS A 327 -25.10 19.94 8.91
CA LYS A 327 -26.09 19.10 9.59
C LYS A 327 -26.03 17.69 9.03
N LEU A 328 -26.10 16.71 9.94
CA LEU A 328 -26.04 15.26 9.72
C LEU A 328 -26.98 14.74 8.60
N ALA A 329 -27.97 15.52 8.17
CA ALA A 329 -28.92 15.21 7.11
C ALA A 329 -28.37 15.38 5.67
N GLN A 330 -27.15 15.94 5.47
CA GLN A 330 -26.66 16.36 4.14
C GLN A 330 -25.49 15.54 3.56
N HIS A 331 -25.41 14.24 3.89
CA HIS A 331 -24.35 13.35 3.37
C HIS A 331 -24.21 13.37 1.84
N PHE A 332 -25.34 13.42 1.10
CA PHE A 332 -25.32 13.54 -0.36
C PHE A 332 -24.73 14.86 -0.85
N LYS A 333 -25.15 15.99 -0.26
CA LYS A 333 -24.59 17.31 -0.59
C LYS A 333 -23.09 17.34 -0.34
N ASN A 334 -22.63 16.79 0.77
CA ASN A 334 -21.21 16.78 1.09
C ASN A 334 -20.41 15.94 0.09
N GLN A 335 -20.93 14.78 -0.34
CA GLN A 335 -20.29 13.96 -1.36
C GLN A 335 -20.29 14.63 -2.75
N LEU A 336 -21.37 15.33 -3.11
CA LEU A 336 -21.42 16.13 -4.35
C LEU A 336 -20.45 17.33 -4.31
N LEU A 337 -20.28 17.96 -3.14
CA LEU A 337 -19.26 18.99 -2.99
C LEU A 337 -17.84 18.40 -3.12
N TYR A 338 -17.60 17.17 -2.64
CA TYR A 338 -16.32 16.49 -2.87
C TYR A 338 -16.11 16.13 -4.35
N SER A 339 -17.16 15.72 -5.08
CA SER A 339 -17.04 15.47 -6.53
C SER A 339 -16.69 16.75 -7.30
N LEU A 340 -17.37 17.86 -6.97
CA LEU A 340 -17.05 19.17 -7.53
C LEU A 340 -15.65 19.65 -7.14
N LEU A 341 -15.18 19.30 -5.94
CA LEU A 341 -13.84 19.64 -5.50
C LEU A 341 -12.78 18.89 -6.32
N ILE A 342 -12.93 17.57 -6.51
CA ILE A 342 -12.05 16.78 -7.38
C ILE A 342 -12.04 17.39 -8.78
N PHE A 343 -13.23 17.63 -9.34
CA PHE A 343 -13.39 18.28 -10.62
C PHE A 343 -12.64 19.61 -10.71
N SER A 344 -12.81 20.47 -9.70
CA SER A 344 -12.22 21.80 -9.66
C SER A 344 -10.70 21.75 -9.65
N GLN A 345 -10.11 20.83 -8.87
CA GLN A 345 -8.67 20.66 -8.77
C GLN A 345 -8.11 20.14 -10.08
N VAL A 346 -8.80 19.17 -10.69
CA VAL A 346 -8.46 18.62 -12.01
C VAL A 346 -8.52 19.66 -13.12
N GLY A 347 -9.55 20.50 -13.13
CA GLY A 347 -9.65 21.63 -14.06
C GLY A 347 -8.54 22.66 -13.85
N MET A 348 -8.22 23.02 -12.60
CA MET A 348 -7.17 23.99 -12.30
C MET A 348 -5.77 23.47 -12.66
N TYR A 349 -5.38 22.28 -12.22
CA TYR A 349 -4.04 21.76 -12.52
C TYR A 349 -3.88 21.44 -14.01
N GLY A 350 -4.89 20.82 -14.64
CA GLY A 350 -4.81 20.44 -16.04
C GLY A 350 -4.96 21.65 -16.97
N GLY A 351 -5.70 22.67 -16.53
CA GLY A 351 -5.77 23.97 -17.20
C GLY A 351 -4.43 24.69 -17.19
N VAL A 352 -3.75 24.79 -16.03
CA VAL A 352 -2.40 25.37 -15.98
C VAL A 352 -1.43 24.55 -16.83
N PHE A 353 -1.43 23.23 -16.67
CA PHE A 353 -0.57 22.35 -17.46
C PHE A 353 -0.76 22.51 -18.97
N GLY A 354 -2.02 22.60 -19.44
CA GLY A 354 -2.31 22.80 -20.86
C GLY A 354 -1.99 24.21 -21.37
N LEU A 355 -1.86 25.22 -20.48
CA LEU A 355 -1.49 26.58 -20.87
C LEU A 355 0.03 26.77 -20.92
N THR A 356 0.75 26.16 -19.99
CA THR A 356 2.19 26.33 -19.86
C THR A 356 2.99 25.23 -20.54
N GLU A 357 2.35 24.10 -20.87
CA GLU A 357 2.97 22.84 -21.30
C GLU A 357 4.07 22.35 -20.35
N ASN A 358 4.09 22.88 -19.12
CA ASN A 358 5.15 22.69 -18.16
C ASN A 358 4.56 22.25 -16.81
N PRO A 359 4.86 21.02 -16.36
CA PRO A 359 4.27 20.43 -15.15
C PRO A 359 4.70 21.14 -13.86
N VAL A 360 5.80 21.91 -13.87
CA VAL A 360 6.26 22.68 -12.70
C VAL A 360 5.22 23.72 -12.30
N TRP A 361 4.62 24.41 -13.26
CA TRP A 361 3.57 25.40 -12.98
C TRP A 361 2.30 24.73 -12.45
N ALA A 362 1.92 23.58 -13.01
CA ALA A 362 0.77 22.82 -12.51
C ALA A 362 0.99 22.30 -11.08
N MET A 363 2.23 21.88 -10.76
CA MET A 363 2.62 21.47 -9.41
C MET A 363 2.46 22.61 -8.39
N LEU A 364 2.82 23.84 -8.74
CA LEU A 364 2.73 25.01 -7.85
C LEU A 364 1.29 25.41 -7.49
N VAL A 365 0.28 24.94 -8.24
CA VAL A 365 -1.14 25.14 -7.92
C VAL A 365 -1.57 24.29 -6.71
N MET A 366 -0.93 23.15 -6.46
CA MET A 366 -1.36 22.17 -5.45
C MET A 366 -1.16 22.62 -3.98
N PRO A 367 -0.05 23.24 -3.56
CA PRO A 367 0.14 23.63 -2.15
C PRO A 367 -0.95 24.57 -1.61
N PRO A 368 -1.40 25.63 -2.33
CA PRO A 368 -2.54 26.43 -1.91
C PRO A 368 -3.83 25.62 -1.74
N LEU A 369 -4.11 24.66 -2.62
CA LEU A 369 -5.30 23.81 -2.56
C LEU A 369 -5.27 22.88 -1.34
N ILE A 370 -4.11 22.31 -1.03
CA ILE A 370 -3.87 21.47 0.15
C ILE A 370 -4.06 22.31 1.42
N LEU A 371 -3.50 23.52 1.46
CA LEU A 371 -3.62 24.42 2.60
C LEU A 371 -5.08 24.81 2.86
N ILE A 372 -5.83 25.17 1.83
CA ILE A 372 -7.25 25.52 1.96
C ILE A 372 -8.06 24.30 2.44
N THR A 373 -7.75 23.10 1.95
CA THR A 373 -8.40 21.86 2.39
C THR A 373 -8.22 21.64 3.91
N TYR A 374 -7.03 21.93 4.42
CA TYR A 374 -6.75 21.90 5.86
C TYR A 374 -7.49 23.01 6.62
N LEU A 375 -7.43 24.27 6.15
CA LEU A 375 -8.07 25.42 6.79
C LEU A 375 -9.59 25.28 6.88
N LEU A 376 -10.23 24.71 5.86
CA LEU A 376 -11.67 24.41 5.81
C LEU A 376 -12.04 23.14 6.58
N ARG A 377 -11.06 22.48 7.21
CA ARG A 377 -11.22 21.26 7.99
C ARG A 377 -11.94 20.12 7.25
N LEU A 378 -11.70 19.98 5.95
CA LEU A 378 -12.32 18.94 5.10
C LEU A 378 -11.85 17.52 5.50
N ARG A 379 -12.43 16.48 4.89
CA ARG A 379 -12.10 15.09 5.21
C ARG A 379 -10.60 14.81 5.02
N ALA A 380 -9.97 14.20 6.01
CA ALA A 380 -8.53 13.91 5.98
C ALA A 380 -8.11 13.01 4.81
N TRP A 381 -8.98 12.08 4.37
CA TRP A 381 -8.71 11.24 3.20
C TRP A 381 -8.46 12.06 1.92
N LEU A 382 -9.16 13.17 1.75
CA LEU A 382 -8.95 14.07 0.61
C LEU A 382 -7.56 14.71 0.64
N LEU A 383 -7.09 15.10 1.83
CA LEU A 383 -5.73 15.63 2.00
C LEU A 383 -4.69 14.61 1.56
N TRP A 384 -4.87 13.33 1.92
CA TRP A 384 -3.97 12.25 1.51
C TRP A 384 -3.88 12.13 -0.02
N LEU A 385 -5.02 12.18 -0.71
CA LEU A 385 -5.06 12.12 -2.18
C LEU A 385 -4.41 13.33 -2.84
N GLN A 386 -4.66 14.54 -2.33
CA GLN A 386 -4.02 15.75 -2.84
C GLN A 386 -2.50 15.73 -2.64
N LEU A 387 -2.03 15.24 -1.49
CA LEU A 387 -0.61 15.05 -1.23
C LEU A 387 0.00 13.99 -2.17
N LEU A 388 -0.73 12.91 -2.44
CA LEU A 388 -0.32 11.89 -3.40
C LEU A 388 -0.21 12.49 -4.82
N SER A 389 -1.23 13.21 -5.29
CA SER A 389 -1.22 13.90 -6.58
C SER A 389 -0.10 14.95 -6.67
N PHE A 390 0.14 15.71 -5.60
CA PHE A 390 1.24 16.67 -5.54
C PHE A 390 2.59 15.99 -5.73
N TYR A 391 2.82 14.87 -5.02
CA TYR A 391 4.05 14.11 -5.17
C TYR A 391 4.21 13.50 -6.57
N SER A 392 3.13 12.97 -7.17
CA SER A 392 3.15 12.51 -8.56
C SER A 392 3.53 13.61 -9.55
N MET A 393 2.98 14.83 -9.38
CA MET A 393 3.34 15.99 -10.23
C MET A 393 4.78 16.44 -10.02
N LEU A 394 5.30 16.31 -8.80
CA LEU A 394 6.70 16.60 -8.49
C LEU A 394 7.62 15.64 -9.24
N LEU A 395 7.33 14.33 -9.23
CA LEU A 395 8.08 13.34 -10.01
C LEU A 395 7.98 13.60 -11.52
N LEU A 396 6.79 13.94 -12.03
CA LEU A 396 6.59 14.33 -13.43
C LEU A 396 7.41 15.57 -13.80
N SER A 397 7.53 16.53 -12.88
CA SER A 397 8.34 17.74 -13.07
C SER A 397 9.83 17.44 -13.15
N LEU A 398 10.33 16.50 -12.35
CA LEU A 398 11.71 16.02 -12.46
C LEU A 398 11.94 15.33 -13.81
N TYR A 399 11.01 14.47 -14.24
CA TYR A 399 11.08 13.81 -15.56
C TYR A 399 11.11 14.83 -16.70
N PHE A 400 10.20 15.81 -16.67
CA PHE A 400 10.13 16.88 -17.65
C PHE A 400 11.44 17.67 -17.73
N ALA A 401 12.04 18.00 -16.59
CA ALA A 401 13.31 18.72 -16.54
C ALA A 401 14.47 17.92 -17.19
N VAL A 402 14.45 16.59 -17.14
CA VAL A 402 15.44 15.75 -17.84
C VAL A 402 15.33 15.90 -19.35
N TYR A 403 14.12 15.85 -19.91
CA TYR A 403 13.90 15.91 -21.36
C TYR A 403 13.96 17.33 -21.92
N GLU A 404 13.20 18.25 -21.35
CA GLU A 404 13.01 19.59 -21.91
C GLU A 404 14.10 20.57 -21.47
N TRP A 405 14.56 20.47 -20.22
CA TRP A 405 15.65 21.32 -19.71
C TRP A 405 17.03 20.67 -19.84
N GLN A 406 17.09 19.49 -20.46
CA GLN A 406 18.33 18.71 -20.64
C GLN A 406 19.11 18.53 -19.32
N MET A 407 18.39 18.37 -18.21
CA MET A 407 19.00 18.30 -16.88
C MET A 407 19.98 17.13 -16.80
N HIS A 408 21.24 17.43 -16.50
CA HIS A 408 22.27 16.41 -16.35
C HIS A 408 22.04 15.51 -15.11
N GLN A 409 22.57 14.29 -15.16
CA GLN A 409 22.43 13.25 -14.12
C GLN A 409 22.80 13.75 -12.71
N VAL A 410 23.83 14.58 -12.58
CA VAL A 410 24.25 15.14 -11.29
C VAL A 410 23.20 16.11 -10.76
N ALA A 411 22.70 17.03 -11.58
CA ALA A 411 21.66 17.97 -11.17
C ALA A 411 20.36 17.23 -10.78
N PHE A 412 19.98 16.21 -11.55
CA PHE A 412 18.83 15.36 -11.23
C PHE A 412 18.97 14.69 -9.87
N SER A 413 20.14 14.10 -9.56
CA SER A 413 20.35 13.43 -8.27
C SER A 413 20.25 14.43 -7.11
N TRP A 414 20.87 15.60 -7.20
CA TRP A 414 20.74 16.66 -6.18
C TRP A 414 19.30 17.12 -5.97
N CYS A 415 18.56 17.37 -7.06
CA CYS A 415 17.15 17.75 -6.99
C CYS A 415 16.30 16.63 -6.36
N TRP A 416 16.53 15.39 -6.76
CA TRP A 416 15.81 14.23 -6.23
C TRP A 416 16.02 14.08 -4.71
N TYR A 417 17.26 14.13 -4.23
CA TYR A 417 17.56 14.03 -2.80
C TYR A 417 17.00 15.23 -2.02
N GLY A 418 17.13 16.44 -2.55
CA GLY A 418 16.58 17.65 -1.93
C GLY A 418 15.06 17.60 -1.77
N VAL A 419 14.36 17.11 -2.79
CA VAL A 419 12.92 16.89 -2.76
C VAL A 419 12.52 15.89 -1.67
N HIS A 420 13.14 14.71 -1.65
CA HIS A 420 12.72 13.64 -0.73
C HIS A 420 13.05 13.99 0.72
N TYR A 421 14.27 14.46 1.01
CA TYR A 421 14.64 14.88 2.36
C TYR A 421 13.89 16.14 2.81
N GLY A 422 13.57 17.04 1.88
CA GLY A 422 12.68 18.17 2.12
C GLY A 422 11.28 17.71 2.53
N ILE A 423 10.69 16.77 1.81
CA ILE A 423 9.39 16.15 2.16
C ILE A 423 9.46 15.48 3.53
N TYR A 424 10.50 14.69 3.82
CA TYR A 424 10.66 14.04 5.12
C TYR A 424 10.74 15.06 6.27
N GLY A 425 11.42 16.20 6.06
CA GLY A 425 11.46 17.30 7.02
C GLY A 425 10.10 17.99 7.19
N LEU A 426 9.39 18.24 6.09
CA LEU A 426 8.04 18.83 6.12
C LEU A 426 7.05 17.93 6.87
N ILE A 427 7.14 16.61 6.70
CA ILE A 427 6.30 15.65 7.43
C ILE A 427 6.51 15.81 8.94
N LEU A 428 7.75 15.86 9.42
CA LEU A 428 8.04 16.05 10.85
C LEU A 428 7.43 17.35 11.40
N ILE A 429 7.60 18.45 10.68
CA ILE A 429 7.08 19.77 11.11
C ILE A 429 5.55 19.76 11.10
N ALA A 430 4.95 19.19 10.06
CA ALA A 430 3.50 19.15 9.91
C ALA A 430 2.84 18.23 10.95
N LEU A 431 3.45 17.10 11.30
CA LEU A 431 2.94 16.20 12.35
C LEU A 431 2.71 16.92 13.68
N LEU A 432 3.53 17.93 14.01
CA LEU A 432 3.39 18.69 15.25
C LEU A 432 2.18 19.61 15.28
N LYS A 433 1.76 20.14 14.13
CA LYS A 433 0.72 21.17 14.03
C LYS A 433 -0.64 20.62 13.63
N LEU A 434 -0.67 19.45 13.00
CA LEU A 434 -1.88 18.86 12.46
C LEU A 434 -2.68 18.10 13.53
N ASP A 435 -4.01 18.17 13.45
CA ASP A 435 -4.90 17.29 14.21
C ASP A 435 -4.63 15.81 13.87
N GLN A 436 -4.90 14.91 14.82
CA GLN A 436 -4.68 13.46 14.67
C GLN A 436 -5.27 12.86 13.38
N LYS A 437 -6.44 13.34 12.95
CA LYS A 437 -7.08 12.89 11.70
C LYS A 437 -6.23 13.19 10.47
N TYR A 438 -5.53 14.33 10.42
CA TYR A 438 -4.67 14.71 9.30
C TYR A 438 -3.25 14.19 9.45
N GLN A 439 -2.76 13.98 10.67
CA GLN A 439 -1.50 13.28 10.92
C GLN A 439 -1.51 11.90 10.25
N ARG A 440 -2.62 11.15 10.37
CA ARG A 440 -2.80 9.88 9.69
C ARG A 440 -2.65 10.00 8.17
N SER A 441 -3.30 10.98 7.54
CA SER A 441 -3.19 11.22 6.10
C SER A 441 -1.78 11.58 5.67
N LEU A 442 -1.10 12.41 6.46
CA LEU A 442 0.27 12.82 6.20
C LEU A 442 1.24 11.62 6.30
N LEU A 443 1.04 10.72 7.26
CA LEU A 443 1.85 9.51 7.41
C LEU A 443 1.57 8.50 6.30
N LEU A 444 0.32 8.37 5.85
CA LEU A 444 0.01 7.56 4.68
C LEU A 444 0.71 8.08 3.43
N TRP A 445 0.78 9.40 3.27
CA TRP A 445 1.54 10.01 2.20
C TRP A 445 3.04 9.76 2.36
N GLY A 446 3.58 9.92 3.57
CA GLY A 446 4.97 9.60 3.88
C GLY A 446 5.35 8.15 3.56
N LEU A 447 4.49 7.19 3.88
CA LEU A 447 4.68 5.77 3.52
C LEU A 447 4.71 5.55 2.00
N CYS A 448 3.84 6.24 1.24
CA CYS A 448 3.88 6.21 -0.22
C CYS A 448 5.18 6.82 -0.77
N VAL A 449 5.63 7.96 -0.24
CA VAL A 449 6.90 8.60 -0.65
C VAL A 449 8.10 7.71 -0.33
N LEU A 450 8.13 7.08 0.85
CA LEU A 450 9.18 6.15 1.23
C LEU A 450 9.26 4.95 0.28
N PHE A 451 8.12 4.42 -0.17
CA PHE A 451 8.09 3.29 -1.10
C PHE A 451 8.43 3.69 -2.55
N ILE A 452 7.81 4.77 -3.05
CA ILE A 452 7.96 5.21 -4.44
C ILE A 452 9.32 5.87 -4.67
N GLY A 453 9.87 6.55 -3.67
CA GLY A 453 11.13 7.27 -3.77
C GLY A 453 12.24 6.40 -4.37
N PRO A 454 12.67 5.31 -3.71
CA PRO A 454 13.71 4.43 -4.25
C PRO A 454 13.40 3.91 -5.67
N ALA A 455 12.14 3.55 -5.94
CA ALA A 455 11.69 3.15 -7.28
C ALA A 455 11.78 4.26 -8.33
N SER A 456 11.59 5.53 -7.96
CA SER A 456 11.73 6.67 -8.87
C SER A 456 13.18 7.00 -9.19
N LEU A 457 14.11 6.84 -8.22
CA LEU A 457 15.55 6.98 -8.46
C LEU A 457 16.03 5.95 -9.49
N MET A 458 15.46 4.75 -9.42
CA MET A 458 15.70 3.67 -10.37
C MET A 458 15.20 3.97 -11.78
N MET A 459 13.97 4.46 -11.92
CA MET A 459 13.48 4.93 -13.22
C MET A 459 14.39 6.02 -13.79
N GLY A 460 14.94 6.87 -12.92
CA GLY A 460 16.02 7.80 -13.24
C GLY A 460 17.21 7.12 -13.91
N ARG A 461 17.68 5.98 -13.40
CA ARG A 461 18.84 5.27 -13.98
C ARG A 461 18.59 4.89 -15.44
N ASP A 462 17.39 4.40 -15.74
CA ASP A 462 17.02 3.99 -17.09
C ASP A 462 16.89 5.21 -18.03
N LEU A 463 16.50 6.38 -17.49
CA LEU A 463 16.49 7.66 -18.22
C LEU A 463 17.89 8.12 -18.67
N PHE A 464 18.91 7.83 -17.86
CA PHE A 464 20.30 8.20 -18.14
C PHE A 464 21.15 6.98 -18.55
N ALA A 465 20.55 5.89 -19.05
CA ALA A 465 21.22 4.60 -19.29
C ALA A 465 22.52 4.66 -20.13
N ILE A 466 22.69 5.69 -20.96
CA ILE A 466 23.88 5.93 -21.77
C ILE A 466 25.12 6.29 -20.90
N SER A 467 24.93 6.87 -19.71
CA SER A 467 26.05 7.33 -18.85
C SER A 467 26.59 6.26 -17.89
N GLY A 468 25.96 5.08 -17.80
CA GLY A 468 26.46 3.90 -17.05
C GLY A 468 26.65 4.05 -15.54
N GLY A 469 26.41 5.23 -14.96
CA GLY A 469 26.65 5.53 -13.54
C GLY A 469 25.41 5.38 -12.65
N LEU A 470 25.63 4.95 -11.40
CA LEU A 470 24.59 4.98 -10.34
C LEU A 470 24.14 6.44 -10.11
N ILE A 471 22.83 6.72 -10.16
CA ILE A 471 22.28 8.07 -9.87
C ILE A 471 22.30 8.28 -8.37
N THR A 472 23.47 8.60 -7.84
CA THR A 472 23.64 8.92 -6.43
C THR A 472 24.44 10.20 -6.30
N VAL A 473 24.00 11.07 -5.40
CA VAL A 473 24.83 12.17 -4.93
C VAL A 473 26.04 11.56 -4.20
N ALA A 474 27.18 12.25 -4.26
CA ALA A 474 28.35 11.86 -3.48
C ALA A 474 28.00 11.67 -1.99
N TRP A 475 28.71 10.77 -1.31
CA TRP A 475 28.40 10.38 0.08
C TRP A 475 28.31 11.58 1.04
N TRP A 476 29.14 12.60 0.85
CA TRP A 476 29.07 13.85 1.64
C TRP A 476 27.78 14.64 1.41
N GLY A 477 27.19 14.59 0.21
CA GLY A 477 25.91 15.22 -0.08
C GLY A 477 24.73 14.46 0.54
N GLN A 478 24.81 13.13 0.62
CA GLN A 478 23.85 12.33 1.40
C GLN A 478 23.91 12.68 2.89
N LEU A 479 25.12 12.84 3.44
CA LEU A 479 25.34 13.33 4.81
C LEU A 479 24.77 14.72 5.02
N LEU A 480 24.90 15.62 4.04
CA LEU A 480 24.32 16.97 4.11
C LEU A 480 22.79 16.91 4.23
N PHE A 481 22.11 16.16 3.36
CA PHE A 481 20.65 16.05 3.41
C PHE A 481 20.15 15.36 4.69
N ALA A 482 20.79 14.27 5.10
CA ALA A 482 20.46 13.60 6.35
C ALA A 482 20.76 14.47 7.58
N GLY A 483 21.85 15.24 7.56
CA GLY A 483 22.22 16.20 8.59
C GLY A 483 21.19 17.33 8.71
N LEU A 484 20.77 17.92 7.59
CA LEU A 484 19.68 18.91 7.55
C LEU A 484 18.38 18.35 8.11
N TRP A 485 18.03 17.12 7.74
CA TRP A 485 16.86 16.45 8.31
C TRP A 485 17.00 16.24 9.82
N TRP A 486 18.18 15.85 10.30
CA TRP A 486 18.48 15.69 11.73
C TRP A 486 18.41 17.01 12.50
N LEU A 487 18.80 18.13 11.90
CA LEU A 487 18.62 19.45 12.51
C LEU A 487 17.13 19.77 12.70
N VAL A 488 16.29 19.47 11.70
CA VAL A 488 14.83 19.60 11.81
C VAL A 488 14.30 18.68 12.90
N PHE A 489 14.69 17.41 12.90
CA PHE A 489 14.28 16.44 13.91
C PHE A 489 14.72 16.85 15.33
N GLY A 490 15.97 17.29 15.50
CA GLY A 490 16.52 17.76 16.77
C GLY A 490 15.85 19.02 17.29
N TYR A 491 15.52 19.97 16.40
CA TYR A 491 14.73 21.16 16.76
C TYR A 491 13.33 20.79 17.24
N VAL A 492 12.64 19.92 16.48
CA VAL A 492 11.31 19.38 16.82
C VAL A 492 11.36 18.66 18.18
N TYR A 493 12.36 17.80 18.37
CA TYR A 493 12.60 17.06 19.59
C TYR A 493 12.76 17.97 20.81
N LYS A 494 13.67 18.96 20.72
CA LYS A 494 13.98 19.86 21.84
C LYS A 494 12.76 20.66 22.27
N ARG A 495 11.90 21.04 21.32
CA ARG A 495 10.76 21.92 21.60
C ARG A 495 9.53 21.19 22.14
N TYR A 496 9.33 19.91 21.81
CA TYR A 496 8.07 19.21 22.10
C TYR A 496 8.21 17.83 22.76
N CYS A 497 9.37 17.17 22.67
CA CYS A 497 9.58 15.81 23.18
C CYS A 497 10.61 15.73 24.33
N SER A 498 11.08 16.87 24.85
CA SER A 498 12.16 16.93 25.86
C SER A 498 11.79 16.27 27.21
N GLN A 499 10.51 16.01 27.46
CA GLN A 499 10.05 15.28 28.66
C GLN A 499 9.92 13.76 28.44
N THR A 500 9.91 13.28 27.18
CA THR A 500 9.62 11.86 26.88
C THR A 500 10.83 11.03 26.46
N PHE A 501 11.91 11.64 25.98
CA PHE A 501 13.11 10.93 25.52
C PHE A 501 14.37 11.44 26.24
N SER A 502 15.28 10.54 26.62
CA SER A 502 16.55 10.91 27.23
C SER A 502 17.59 11.29 26.16
N PRO A 503 18.56 12.18 26.45
CA PRO A 503 19.61 12.55 25.49
C PRO A 503 20.41 11.33 25.00
N PHE A 504 20.56 10.31 25.84
CA PHE A 504 21.14 9.02 25.47
C PHE A 504 20.33 8.30 24.38
N GLN A 505 19.00 8.28 24.48
CA GLN A 505 18.14 7.65 23.46
C GLN A 505 18.24 8.38 22.13
N LEU A 506 18.27 9.72 22.14
CA LEU A 506 18.45 10.51 20.92
C LEU A 506 19.79 10.19 20.25
N ALA A 507 20.88 10.08 21.03
CA ALA A 507 22.19 9.67 20.50
C ALA A 507 22.14 8.27 19.88
N LEU A 508 21.39 7.35 20.48
CA LEU A 508 21.22 6.00 19.95
C LEU A 508 20.44 5.99 18.61
N TRP A 509 19.34 6.74 18.53
CA TRP A 509 18.61 6.92 17.26
C TRP A 509 19.49 7.60 16.19
N PHE A 510 20.32 8.56 16.58
CA PHE A 510 21.30 9.19 15.69
C PHE A 510 22.28 8.17 15.14
N ILE A 511 22.98 7.43 16.00
CA ILE A 511 23.94 6.39 15.59
C ILE A 511 23.26 5.36 14.68
N PHE A 512 22.07 4.86 15.05
CA PHE A 512 21.33 3.89 14.25
C PHE A 512 20.97 4.44 12.87
N SER A 513 20.51 5.69 12.78
CA SER A 513 20.21 6.34 11.51
C SER A 513 21.44 6.54 10.64
N MET A 514 22.60 6.88 11.24
CA MET A 514 23.85 7.09 10.53
C MET A 514 24.43 5.79 9.99
N VAL A 515 24.30 4.69 10.75
CA VAL A 515 24.62 3.35 10.25
C VAL A 515 23.74 3.02 9.05
N LEU A 516 22.42 3.19 9.15
CA LEU A 516 21.52 2.93 8.03
C LEU A 516 21.80 3.85 6.83
N LEU A 517 22.11 5.12 7.05
CA LEU A 517 22.51 6.05 5.98
C LEU A 517 23.80 5.61 5.29
N ALA A 518 24.83 5.20 6.04
CA ALA A 518 26.08 4.70 5.48
C ALA A 518 25.88 3.43 4.65
N LEU A 519 24.87 2.63 4.99
CA LEU A 519 24.45 1.46 4.23
C LEU A 519 23.49 1.80 3.06
N GLY A 520 23.07 3.07 2.92
CA GLY A 520 22.16 3.54 1.87
C GLY A 520 20.66 3.30 2.16
N TYR A 521 20.28 3.11 3.42
CA TYR A 521 18.94 2.67 3.86
C TYR A 521 18.28 3.62 4.84
N PHE A 522 18.48 4.92 4.68
CA PHE A 522 17.89 5.91 5.56
C PHE A 522 16.35 5.86 5.56
N GLU A 523 15.73 5.43 4.46
CA GLU A 523 14.28 5.24 4.33
C GLU A 523 13.75 4.15 5.27
N ILE A 524 14.54 3.12 5.57
CA ILE A 524 14.19 2.08 6.56
C ILE A 524 14.06 2.71 7.94
N PHE A 525 14.99 3.58 8.32
CA PHE A 525 14.95 4.31 9.58
C PHE A 525 13.67 5.14 9.70
N LEU A 526 13.33 5.90 8.65
CA LEU A 526 12.10 6.68 8.59
C LEU A 526 10.85 5.81 8.70
N CYS A 527 10.82 4.65 8.02
CA CYS A 527 9.71 3.71 8.13
C CYS A 527 9.54 3.15 9.55
N VAL A 528 10.64 2.89 10.26
CA VAL A 528 10.62 2.46 11.67
C VAL A 528 10.07 3.56 12.58
N LEU A 529 10.38 4.83 12.30
CA LEU A 529 9.77 5.97 13.03
C LEU A 529 8.25 6.06 12.80
N VAL A 530 7.77 5.82 11.58
CA VAL A 530 6.32 5.79 11.30
C VAL A 530 5.65 4.60 11.99
N LEU A 531 6.30 3.43 12.00
CA LEU A 531 5.82 2.24 12.71
C LEU A 531 5.71 2.50 14.22
N ALA A 532 6.74 3.15 14.80
CA ALA A 532 6.75 3.58 16.19
C ALA A 532 5.56 4.48 16.51
N TRP A 533 5.31 5.50 15.68
CA TRP A 533 4.16 6.40 15.83
C TRP A 533 2.83 5.64 15.80
N GLY A 534 2.67 4.69 14.87
CA GLY A 534 1.45 3.87 14.74
C GLY A 534 1.18 3.00 15.98
N LEU A 535 2.24 2.46 16.59
CA LEU A 535 2.15 1.71 17.85
C LEU A 535 1.79 2.59 19.04
N GLU A 536 2.33 3.81 19.09
CA GLU A 536 2.05 4.76 20.18
C GLU A 536 0.58 5.19 20.17
N HIS A 537 0.08 5.58 19.00
CA HIS A 537 -1.26 6.11 18.78
C HIS A 537 -2.33 5.01 18.59
N ARG A 538 -1.93 3.73 18.65
CA ARG A 538 -2.78 2.56 18.42
C ARG A 538 -3.51 2.59 17.05
N ASP A 539 -2.90 3.22 16.06
CA ASP A 539 -3.44 3.26 14.70
C ASP A 539 -3.07 1.98 13.94
N ARG A 540 -4.02 1.05 13.89
CA ARG A 540 -3.83 -0.27 13.24
C ARG A 540 -3.52 -0.17 11.75
N LEU A 541 -4.01 0.86 11.07
CA LEU A 541 -3.84 0.98 9.62
C LEU A 541 -2.44 1.48 9.29
N ILE A 542 -1.96 2.53 9.98
CA ILE A 542 -0.59 3.02 9.81
C ILE A 542 0.39 1.91 10.17
N TYR A 543 0.18 1.26 11.31
CA TYR A 543 1.02 0.14 11.74
C TYR A 543 1.11 -0.97 10.69
N ALA A 544 -0.02 -1.46 10.17
CA ALA A 544 -0.04 -2.52 9.17
C ALA A 544 0.64 -2.10 7.86
N LEU A 545 0.38 -0.88 7.37
CA LEU A 545 0.98 -0.37 6.15
C LEU A 545 2.48 -0.09 6.31
N SER A 546 2.95 0.35 7.48
CA SER A 546 4.38 0.49 7.76
C SER A 546 5.11 -0.84 7.68
N ILE A 547 4.50 -1.94 8.16
CA ILE A 547 5.08 -3.28 8.00
C ILE A 547 5.16 -3.67 6.52
N VAL A 548 4.08 -3.46 5.76
CA VAL A 548 4.05 -3.76 4.32
C VAL A 548 5.12 -2.96 3.58
N VAL A 549 5.21 -1.64 3.82
CA VAL A 549 6.22 -0.78 3.21
C VAL A 549 7.63 -1.18 3.63
N LEU A 550 7.86 -1.55 4.89
CA LEU A 550 9.15 -2.06 5.36
C LEU A 550 9.55 -3.34 4.61
N CYS A 551 8.63 -4.30 4.45
CA CYS A 551 8.86 -5.51 3.67
C CYS A 551 9.19 -5.18 2.20
N LEU A 552 8.44 -4.26 1.59
CA LEU A 552 8.67 -3.84 0.21
C LEU A 552 10.00 -3.08 0.03
N LEU A 553 10.41 -2.27 1.01
CA LEU A 553 11.70 -1.60 1.02
C LEU A 553 12.86 -2.60 1.12
N LEU A 554 12.73 -3.62 1.98
CA LEU A 554 13.69 -4.71 2.06
C LEU A 554 13.76 -5.53 0.77
N PHE A 555 12.62 -5.72 0.10
CA PHE A 555 12.55 -6.36 -1.22
C PHE A 555 13.19 -5.49 -2.31
N HIS A 556 12.98 -4.18 -2.29
CA HIS A 556 13.62 -3.25 -3.21
C HIS A 556 15.15 -3.29 -3.04
N LEU A 557 15.62 -3.29 -1.80
CA LEU A 557 17.02 -3.45 -1.43
C LEU A 557 17.63 -4.74 -2.01
N TYR A 558 16.89 -5.85 -1.98
CA TYR A 558 17.31 -7.14 -2.56
C TYR A 558 17.72 -7.00 -4.05
N TYR A 559 16.87 -6.39 -4.88
CA TYR A 559 17.05 -6.40 -6.34
C TYR A 559 18.00 -5.32 -6.86
N PHE A 560 18.14 -4.20 -6.15
CA PHE A 560 18.59 -2.98 -6.83
C PHE A 560 19.92 -2.39 -6.38
N LEU A 561 20.48 -2.88 -5.28
CA LEU A 561 21.88 -2.60 -4.99
C LEU A 561 22.76 -3.29 -6.03
N GLY A 562 23.59 -2.54 -6.75
CA GLY A 562 24.70 -3.10 -7.54
C GLY A 562 25.83 -3.67 -6.69
N LEU A 563 25.60 -3.90 -5.40
CA LEU A 563 26.57 -4.47 -4.46
C LEU A 563 26.72 -5.97 -4.69
N SER A 564 27.91 -6.50 -4.37
CA SER A 564 28.11 -7.94 -4.31
C SER A 564 27.13 -8.55 -3.31
N PHE A 565 26.69 -9.77 -3.58
CA PHE A 565 25.74 -10.44 -2.73
C PHE A 565 26.21 -10.60 -1.27
N LEU A 566 27.52 -10.83 -1.08
CA LEU A 566 28.12 -10.90 0.25
C LEU A 566 27.96 -9.57 1.00
N ALA A 567 28.23 -8.44 0.32
CA ALA A 567 28.06 -7.12 0.91
C ALA A 567 26.59 -6.88 1.29
N LYS A 568 25.63 -7.21 0.43
CA LYS A 568 24.19 -7.08 0.74
C LYS A 568 23.79 -7.94 1.95
N SER A 569 24.13 -9.23 1.97
CA SER A 569 23.86 -10.08 3.13
C SER A 569 24.46 -9.50 4.41
N LEU A 570 25.73 -9.09 4.37
CA LEU A 570 26.43 -8.52 5.52
C LEU A 570 25.76 -7.23 5.99
N THR A 571 25.33 -6.35 5.08
CA THR A 571 24.64 -5.10 5.45
C THR A 571 23.30 -5.37 6.13
N ILE A 572 22.53 -6.35 5.65
CA ILE A 572 21.26 -6.77 6.27
C ILE A 572 21.55 -7.42 7.64
N PHE A 573 22.61 -8.22 7.75
CA PHE A 573 23.03 -8.89 8.99
C PHE A 573 23.38 -7.86 10.06
N LEU A 574 24.26 -6.92 9.72
CA LEU A 574 24.71 -5.85 10.61
C LEU A 574 23.55 -4.94 11.01
N SER A 575 22.60 -4.69 10.11
CA SER A 575 21.37 -3.95 10.43
C SER A 575 20.52 -4.72 11.44
N GLY A 576 20.34 -6.03 11.28
CA GLY A 576 19.64 -6.89 12.23
C GLY A 576 20.31 -6.91 13.61
N LEU A 577 21.64 -7.06 13.66
CA LEU A 577 22.42 -6.95 14.89
C LEU A 577 22.25 -5.57 15.55
N ALA A 578 22.34 -4.49 14.77
CA ALA A 578 22.18 -3.13 15.28
C ALA A 578 20.80 -2.92 15.93
N VAL A 579 19.73 -3.45 15.32
CA VAL A 579 18.37 -3.41 15.88
C VAL A 579 18.27 -4.19 17.20
N LEU A 580 18.89 -5.38 17.28
CA LEU A 580 18.90 -6.17 18.51
C LEU A 580 19.74 -5.52 19.62
N VAL A 581 20.88 -4.92 19.28
CA VAL A 581 21.72 -4.14 20.20
C VAL A 581 20.96 -2.92 20.72
N LEU A 582 20.27 -2.18 19.85
CA LEU A 582 19.38 -1.08 20.25
C LEU A 582 18.34 -1.56 21.27
N ARG A 583 17.66 -2.68 21.01
CA ARG A 583 16.69 -3.27 21.94
C ARG A 583 17.33 -3.65 23.28
N TYR A 584 18.53 -4.26 23.26
CA TYR A 584 19.26 -4.62 24.47
C TYR A 584 19.63 -3.39 25.32
N LEU A 585 20.20 -2.36 24.70
CA LEU A 585 20.59 -1.12 25.38
C LEU A 585 19.39 -0.38 25.97
N VAL A 586 18.28 -0.33 25.24
CA VAL A 586 17.00 0.24 25.71
C VAL A 586 16.47 -0.50 26.94
N ARG A 587 16.48 -1.84 26.93
CA ARG A 587 16.04 -2.67 28.06
C ARG A 587 16.97 -2.54 29.27
N ARG A 588 18.29 -2.47 29.06
CA ARG A 588 19.27 -2.30 30.14
C ARG A 588 19.08 -0.97 30.85
N ASN A 589 18.86 0.13 30.11
CA ASN A 589 18.64 1.44 30.72
C ASN A 589 17.32 1.54 31.50
N GLN A 590 16.27 0.80 31.11
CA GLN A 590 15.05 0.70 31.93
C GLN A 590 15.34 0.08 33.28
N LEU A 591 16.05 -1.05 33.30
CA LEU A 591 16.35 -1.78 34.53
C LEU A 591 17.20 -0.93 35.51
N VAL A 592 18.14 -0.15 34.98
CA VAL A 592 18.98 0.77 35.78
C VAL A 592 18.14 1.91 36.38
N ASN A 593 17.24 2.53 35.60
CA ASN A 593 16.39 3.61 36.11
C ASN A 593 15.36 3.10 37.14
N THR A 594 14.76 1.92 36.93
CA THR A 594 13.86 1.33 37.92
C THR A 594 14.55 0.93 39.22
N ALA A 595 15.87 0.65 39.19
CA ALA A 595 16.64 0.37 40.40
C ALA A 595 17.03 1.65 41.16
N GLN A 596 17.08 2.81 40.49
CA GLN A 596 17.33 4.11 41.12
C GLN A 596 16.07 4.75 41.70
N ASP A 597 14.89 4.48 41.15
CA ASP A 597 13.60 4.95 41.69
C ASP A 597 13.11 4.15 42.92
N VAL A 598 13.80 3.06 43.27
CA VAL A 598 13.47 2.17 44.42
C VAL A 598 14.44 2.38 45.61
N ILE A 599 15.41 3.28 45.47
CA ILE A 599 16.31 3.76 46.53
C ILE A 599 15.90 5.19 46.86
#